data_AF-A0AAQ5XKV6-F1
#
_entry.id   AF-A0AAQ5XKV6-F1
#
_cell.length_a   1.000
_cell.length_b   1.000
_cell.length_c   1.000
_cell.angle_alpha   90.00
_cell.angle_beta   90.00
_cell.angle_gamma   90.00
#
_symmetry.space_group_name_H-M   'P 1'
#
loop_
_entity.id
_entity.type
_entity.pdbx_description
1 polymer ?
#
loop_
_entity_poly.entity_id
_entity_poly.type
_entity_poly.pdbx_seq_one_letter_code
_entity_poly.pdbx_strand_id
1 'polypeptide(L)'
;PLMLMLLTCLFVILCCCIICLSVCLSVCLSVCLSVCLSVCLSVCLSVCLSVCLSVSPCERHQNTVCRCKKGFYRFRIDSETSECRRCSTCRPDEQQEHPCSQDENTVCGCKENFYRGTRGVCEACKNKLKTEVFTESVSKVLMCVLQESLVYSEEPSENNVKAQSCVMDQETSNLPDCVPLEIRIPELIYSVLDLVPVLQVKQLVRCLGVKDSEIEQADLDHRSCREAHYQMLRVWAERGSRAAGGGRALLLPLPLLQELIDKLRLMHLGRAAEELETKYCIQ
;
A
#
# COMPACT_ATOMS: atom_id res chain seq x y z
N PRO A 1 19.54 18.66 65.60
CA PRO A 1 20.55 17.60 65.39
C PRO A 1 19.97 16.30 64.82
N LEU A 2 19.09 15.58 65.55
CA LEU A 2 18.62 14.24 65.15
C LEU A 2 17.96 14.19 63.76
N MET A 3 17.08 15.16 63.45
CA MET A 3 16.45 15.27 62.12
C MET A 3 17.46 15.47 60.98
N LEU A 4 18.53 16.23 61.22
CA LEU A 4 19.58 16.46 60.21
C LEU A 4 20.42 15.19 59.99
N MET A 5 20.70 14.43 61.05
CA MET A 5 21.37 13.11 60.96
C MET A 5 20.50 12.10 60.19
N LEU A 6 19.19 12.08 60.42
CA LEU A 6 18.26 11.21 59.69
C LEU A 6 18.20 11.59 58.20
N LEU A 7 18.10 12.88 57.89
CA LEU A 7 17.95 13.38 56.52
C LEU A 7 19.24 13.23 55.70
N THR A 8 20.41 13.42 56.32
CA THR A 8 21.71 13.09 55.68
C THR A 8 21.90 11.58 55.49
N CYS A 9 21.50 10.74 56.45
CA CYS A 9 21.53 9.29 56.30
C CYS A 9 20.62 8.82 55.14
N LEU A 10 19.39 9.33 55.06
CA LEU A 10 18.47 9.04 53.96
C LEU A 10 19.04 9.49 52.60
N PHE A 11 19.65 10.67 52.54
CA PHE A 11 20.27 11.18 51.33
C PHE A 11 21.43 10.29 50.85
N VAL A 12 22.32 9.86 51.77
CA VAL A 12 23.41 8.92 51.44
C VAL A 12 22.87 7.59 50.93
N ILE A 13 21.88 7.00 51.60
CA ILE A 13 21.23 5.75 51.15
C ILE A 13 20.64 5.91 49.75
N LEU A 14 19.90 7.01 49.50
CA LEU A 14 19.31 7.29 48.20
C LEU A 14 20.37 7.45 47.09
N CYS A 15 21.45 8.20 47.36
CA CYS A 15 22.57 8.34 46.43
C CYS A 15 23.25 6.99 46.13
N CYS A 16 23.50 6.17 47.14
CA CYS A 16 24.05 4.82 46.95
C CYS A 16 23.13 3.95 46.07
N CYS A 17 21.82 3.94 46.33
CA CYS A 17 20.85 3.21 45.52
C CYS A 17 20.84 3.67 44.06
N ILE A 18 20.87 4.98 43.80
CA ILE A 18 20.89 5.55 42.45
C ILE A 18 22.17 5.16 41.70
N ILE A 19 23.34 5.26 42.36
CA ILE A 19 24.63 4.88 41.76
C ILE A 19 24.65 3.38 41.44
N CYS A 20 24.25 2.52 42.38
CA CYS A 20 24.19 1.08 42.15
C CYS A 20 23.24 0.72 41.00
N LEU A 21 22.04 1.30 40.95
CA LEU A 21 21.10 1.06 39.85
C LEU A 21 21.66 1.53 38.50
N SER A 22 22.29 2.70 38.46
CA SER A 22 22.89 3.28 37.25
C SER A 22 24.05 2.43 36.71
N VAL A 23 24.95 1.97 37.59
CA VAL A 23 26.06 1.08 37.22
C VAL A 23 25.53 -0.27 36.73
N CYS A 24 24.60 -0.89 37.45
CA CYS A 24 24.00 -2.15 37.01
C CYS A 24 23.29 -2.02 35.65
N LEU A 25 22.49 -0.97 35.45
CA LEU A 25 21.77 -0.77 34.20
C LEU A 25 22.71 -0.49 33.02
N SER A 26 23.74 0.34 33.22
CA SER A 26 24.71 0.67 32.17
C SER A 26 25.61 -0.50 31.79
N VAL A 27 26.05 -1.32 32.75
CA VAL A 27 26.77 -2.57 32.47
C VAL A 27 25.88 -3.57 31.72
N CYS A 28 24.66 -3.81 32.19
CA CYS A 28 23.72 -4.71 31.50
C CYS A 28 23.41 -4.24 30.07
N LEU A 29 23.11 -2.94 29.87
CA LEU A 29 22.83 -2.40 28.54
C LEU A 29 24.04 -2.46 27.61
N SER A 30 25.24 -2.10 28.08
CA SER A 30 26.45 -2.11 27.25
C SER A 30 26.87 -3.53 26.85
N VAL A 31 26.78 -4.50 27.77
CA VAL A 31 27.05 -5.92 27.46
C VAL A 31 25.99 -6.46 26.49
N CYS A 32 24.70 -6.25 26.74
CA CYS A 32 23.64 -6.71 25.83
C CYS A 32 23.77 -6.07 24.44
N LEU A 33 23.99 -4.76 24.34
CA LEU A 33 24.14 -4.07 23.06
C LEU A 33 25.38 -4.53 22.30
N SER A 34 26.54 -4.66 22.96
CA SER A 34 27.78 -5.08 22.29
C SER A 34 27.72 -6.53 21.81
N VAL A 35 27.16 -7.45 22.60
CA VAL A 35 26.96 -8.85 22.19
C VAL A 35 25.93 -8.94 21.06
N CYS A 36 24.77 -8.30 21.19
CA CYS A 36 23.75 -8.31 20.13
C CYS A 36 24.27 -7.70 18.82
N LEU A 37 24.94 -6.55 18.86
CA LEU A 37 25.49 -5.91 17.67
C LEU A 37 26.59 -6.76 17.01
N SER A 38 27.53 -7.30 17.79
CA SER A 38 28.62 -8.12 17.22
C SER A 38 28.11 -9.43 16.61
N VAL A 39 27.16 -10.11 17.25
CA VAL A 39 26.53 -11.33 16.72
C VAL A 39 25.69 -11.00 15.48
N CYS A 40 24.82 -9.99 15.53
CA CYS A 40 24.00 -9.60 14.38
C CYS A 40 24.86 -9.15 13.19
N LEU A 41 25.88 -8.32 13.40
CA LEU A 41 26.76 -7.86 12.32
C LEU A 41 27.56 -9.01 11.70
N SER A 42 28.16 -9.89 12.52
CA SER A 42 28.95 -11.02 12.01
C SER A 42 28.08 -12.02 11.23
N VAL A 43 26.89 -12.35 11.74
CA VAL A 43 25.93 -13.22 11.03
C VAL A 43 25.48 -12.56 9.73
N CYS A 44 25.01 -11.30 9.76
CA CYS A 44 24.58 -10.59 8.56
C CYS A 44 25.69 -10.48 7.51
N LEU A 45 26.92 -10.09 7.89
CA LEU A 45 28.07 -10.04 6.99
C LEU A 45 28.38 -11.41 6.39
N SER A 46 28.41 -12.47 7.20
CA SER A 46 28.66 -13.83 6.70
C SER A 46 27.60 -14.31 5.70
N VAL A 47 26.32 -14.00 5.95
CA VAL A 47 25.21 -14.34 5.05
C VAL A 47 25.30 -13.51 3.76
N CYS A 48 25.50 -12.20 3.83
CA CYS A 48 25.67 -11.33 2.66
C CYS A 48 26.84 -11.79 1.78
N LEU A 49 28.01 -12.06 2.37
CA LEU A 49 29.17 -12.61 1.67
C LEU A 49 28.93 -14.02 1.12
N SER A 50 28.08 -14.84 1.77
CA SER A 50 27.73 -16.17 1.26
C SER A 50 26.88 -16.13 -0.01
N VAL A 51 26.16 -15.04 -0.26
CA VAL A 51 25.27 -14.86 -1.43
C VAL A 51 25.99 -14.08 -2.55
N CYS A 52 26.95 -13.22 -2.19
CA CYS A 52 27.77 -12.45 -3.12
C CYS A 52 29.06 -13.18 -3.53
N LEU A 53 29.23 -13.47 -4.81
CA LEU A 53 30.49 -13.94 -5.40
C LEU A 53 31.34 -12.73 -5.80
N SER A 54 32.57 -12.61 -5.28
CA SER A 54 33.55 -11.66 -5.81
C SER A 54 34.05 -12.13 -7.18
N VAL A 55 33.90 -11.28 -8.20
CA VAL A 55 34.34 -11.54 -9.58
C VAL A 55 35.73 -10.94 -9.83
N SER A 56 35.98 -9.73 -9.32
CA SER A 56 37.32 -9.14 -9.23
C SER A 56 37.60 -8.66 -7.80
N PRO A 57 38.85 -8.80 -7.30
CA PRO A 57 39.26 -8.25 -6.02
C PRO A 57 39.39 -6.72 -6.07
N CYS A 58 39.53 -6.09 -4.91
CA CYS A 58 39.86 -4.66 -4.83
C CYS A 58 41.30 -4.41 -5.30
N GLU A 59 41.48 -3.47 -6.21
CA GLU A 59 42.76 -2.96 -6.70
C GLU A 59 42.90 -1.45 -6.39
N ARG A 60 44.11 -0.88 -6.55
CA ARG A 60 44.38 0.54 -6.25
C ARG A 60 43.49 1.54 -7.00
N HIS A 61 42.87 1.12 -8.11
CA HIS A 61 42.04 1.96 -8.97
C HIS A 61 40.65 1.38 -9.27
N GLN A 62 40.28 0.24 -8.64
CA GLN A 62 38.98 -0.40 -8.85
C GLN A 62 38.52 -1.11 -7.58
N ASN A 63 37.30 -0.84 -7.12
CA ASN A 63 36.71 -1.54 -5.98
C ASN A 63 36.26 -2.96 -6.38
N THR A 64 36.14 -3.85 -5.40
CA THR A 64 35.70 -5.25 -5.55
C THR A 64 34.39 -5.35 -6.35
N VAL A 65 34.40 -6.04 -7.49
CA VAL A 65 33.16 -6.27 -8.26
C VAL A 65 32.49 -7.55 -7.77
N CYS A 66 31.41 -7.41 -7.01
CA CYS A 66 30.58 -8.52 -6.53
C CYS A 66 29.40 -8.82 -7.46
N ARG A 67 29.00 -10.09 -7.54
CA ARG A 67 27.89 -10.63 -8.34
C ARG A 67 27.02 -11.58 -7.50
N CYS A 68 25.71 -11.58 -7.68
CA CYS A 68 24.83 -12.48 -6.95
C CYS A 68 24.91 -13.93 -7.46
N LYS A 69 24.84 -14.92 -6.54
CA LYS A 69 24.68 -16.34 -6.90
C LYS A 69 23.41 -16.58 -7.73
N LYS A 70 23.39 -17.64 -8.55
CA LYS A 70 22.17 -18.07 -9.28
C LYS A 70 21.00 -18.26 -8.30
N GLY A 71 19.81 -17.79 -8.68
CA GLY A 71 18.64 -17.74 -7.80
C GLY A 71 18.58 -16.50 -6.90
N PHE A 72 19.49 -15.54 -7.09
CA PHE A 72 19.46 -14.22 -6.46
C PHE A 72 19.72 -13.13 -7.51
N TYR A 73 18.99 -12.02 -7.41
CA TYR A 73 19.14 -10.82 -8.24
C TYR A 73 19.69 -9.66 -7.42
N ARG A 74 20.38 -8.71 -8.06
CA ARG A 74 20.84 -7.49 -7.41
C ARG A 74 19.69 -6.49 -7.26
N PHE A 75 19.34 -6.17 -6.03
CA PHE A 75 18.50 -5.03 -5.69
C PHE A 75 19.39 -3.82 -5.39
N ARG A 76 19.23 -2.71 -6.12
CA ARG A 76 19.88 -1.43 -5.77
C ARG A 76 19.06 -0.76 -4.67
N ILE A 77 19.73 -0.34 -3.61
CA ILE A 77 19.11 0.44 -2.53
C ILE A 77 19.34 1.93 -2.84
N ASP A 78 20.59 2.31 -3.09
CA ASP A 78 21.00 3.65 -3.52
C ASP A 78 21.94 3.58 -4.74
N SER A 79 22.54 4.72 -5.11
CA SER A 79 23.53 4.82 -6.20
C SER A 79 24.79 3.97 -5.97
N GLU A 80 25.18 3.75 -4.72
CA GLU A 80 26.40 3.04 -4.32
C GLU A 80 26.13 1.67 -3.68
N THR A 81 24.94 1.48 -3.09
CA THR A 81 24.58 0.32 -2.27
C THR A 81 23.69 -0.65 -3.04
N SER A 82 24.03 -1.93 -3.01
CA SER A 82 23.19 -2.98 -3.60
C SER A 82 23.34 -4.30 -2.85
N GLU A 83 22.24 -5.05 -2.76
CA GLU A 83 22.16 -6.32 -2.05
C GLU A 83 21.63 -7.43 -2.98
N CYS A 84 21.96 -8.68 -2.66
CA CYS A 84 21.49 -9.84 -3.43
C CYS A 84 20.23 -10.43 -2.79
N ARG A 85 19.06 -10.16 -3.37
CA ARG A 85 17.77 -10.71 -2.93
C ARG A 85 17.46 -12.02 -3.65
N ARG A 86 16.82 -12.96 -2.96
CA ARG A 86 16.38 -14.22 -3.58
C ARG A 86 15.31 -13.93 -4.64
N CYS A 87 15.42 -14.58 -5.79
CA CYS A 87 14.40 -14.52 -6.83
C CYS A 87 13.05 -15.04 -6.32
N SER A 88 11.96 -14.37 -6.71
CA SER A 88 10.59 -14.86 -6.51
C SER A 88 10.37 -16.16 -7.30
N THR A 89 9.62 -17.09 -6.71
CA THR A 89 9.12 -18.30 -7.38
C THR A 89 7.64 -18.12 -7.67
N CYS A 90 7.24 -18.24 -8.94
CA CYS A 90 5.84 -18.13 -9.34
C CYS A 90 5.02 -19.29 -8.77
N ARG A 91 3.74 -19.03 -8.48
CA ARG A 91 2.79 -20.02 -7.99
C ARG A 91 2.28 -20.94 -9.12
N PRO A 92 1.63 -22.08 -8.81
CA PRO A 92 1.05 -22.96 -9.84
C PRO A 92 -0.03 -22.30 -10.70
N ASP A 93 -0.73 -21.31 -10.17
CA ASP A 93 -1.72 -20.43 -10.82
C ASP A 93 -1.09 -19.29 -11.66
N GLU A 94 0.22 -19.08 -11.53
CA GLU A 94 0.98 -18.05 -12.23
C GLU A 94 1.86 -18.65 -13.34
N GLN A 95 2.18 -17.83 -14.34
CA GLN A 95 3.20 -18.10 -15.36
C GLN A 95 4.36 -17.14 -15.21
N GLN A 96 5.57 -17.61 -15.51
CA GLN A 96 6.77 -16.80 -15.52
C GLN A 96 6.81 -16.00 -16.83
N GLU A 97 6.59 -14.69 -16.74
CA GLU A 97 6.66 -13.78 -17.90
C GLU A 97 8.11 -13.38 -18.17
N HIS A 98 8.84 -13.02 -17.10
CA HIS A 98 10.28 -12.76 -17.17
C HIS A 98 11.04 -13.63 -16.16
N PRO A 99 12.05 -14.42 -16.61
CA PRO A 99 12.87 -15.22 -15.73
C PRO A 99 13.84 -14.36 -14.92
N CYS A 100 14.20 -14.79 -13.72
CA CYS A 100 15.13 -14.06 -12.87
C CYS A 100 16.49 -13.86 -13.54
N SER A 101 17.00 -12.63 -13.49
CA SER A 101 18.28 -12.24 -14.10
C SER A 101 19.30 -11.84 -13.02
N GLN A 102 20.43 -11.27 -13.46
CA GLN A 102 21.48 -10.84 -12.55
C GLN A 102 21.08 -9.63 -11.70
N ASP A 103 20.22 -8.76 -12.25
CA ASP A 103 19.83 -7.46 -11.69
C ASP A 103 18.30 -7.27 -11.65
N GLU A 104 17.51 -8.23 -12.17
CA GLU A 104 16.04 -8.20 -12.17
C GLU A 104 15.45 -9.45 -11.52
N ASN A 105 14.34 -9.28 -10.79
CA ASN A 105 13.61 -10.37 -10.17
C ASN A 105 12.79 -11.17 -11.20
N THR A 106 12.36 -12.38 -10.85
CA THR A 106 11.30 -13.08 -11.60
C THR A 106 10.01 -12.26 -11.61
N VAL A 107 9.42 -12.06 -12.78
CA VAL A 107 8.07 -11.49 -12.94
C VAL A 107 7.08 -12.63 -13.19
N CYS A 108 6.04 -12.69 -12.35
CA CYS A 108 4.99 -13.69 -12.39
C CYS A 108 3.65 -13.02 -12.72
N GLY A 109 3.07 -13.42 -13.85
CA GLY A 109 1.72 -13.04 -14.29
C GLY A 109 0.73 -14.16 -14.04
N CYS A 110 -0.57 -13.86 -14.09
CA CYS A 110 -1.60 -14.90 -14.03
C CYS A 110 -1.65 -15.68 -15.36
N LYS A 111 -1.96 -16.97 -15.28
CA LYS A 111 -2.19 -17.81 -16.47
C LYS A 111 -3.46 -17.37 -17.21
N GLU A 112 -3.58 -17.79 -18.48
CA GLU A 112 -4.83 -17.63 -19.24
C GLU A 112 -6.04 -18.16 -18.46
N ASN A 113 -7.15 -17.41 -18.50
CA ASN A 113 -8.35 -17.63 -17.68
C ASN A 113 -8.16 -17.42 -16.16
N PHE A 114 -7.12 -16.71 -15.72
CA PHE A 114 -6.99 -16.20 -14.36
C PHE A 114 -6.72 -14.68 -14.35
N TYR A 115 -7.28 -13.96 -13.37
CA TYR A 115 -7.03 -12.53 -13.13
C TYR A 115 -6.42 -12.31 -11.74
N ARG A 116 -5.64 -11.25 -11.56
CA ARG A 116 -5.09 -10.91 -10.24
C ARG A 116 -6.19 -10.28 -9.36
N GLY A 117 -6.67 -11.03 -8.38
CA GLY A 117 -7.65 -10.56 -7.40
C GLY A 117 -7.05 -9.59 -6.36
N THR A 118 -7.91 -9.00 -5.52
CA THR A 118 -7.54 -7.94 -4.56
C THR A 118 -6.41 -8.33 -3.58
N ARG A 119 -6.30 -9.63 -3.27
CA ARG A 119 -5.23 -10.18 -2.40
C ARG A 119 -3.92 -10.48 -3.13
N GLY A 120 -3.78 -10.06 -4.38
CA GLY A 120 -2.61 -10.36 -5.23
C GLY A 120 -2.50 -11.82 -5.68
N VAL A 121 -3.56 -12.61 -5.50
CA VAL A 121 -3.66 -14.02 -5.89
C VAL A 121 -4.33 -14.13 -7.27
N CYS A 122 -3.93 -15.09 -8.10
CA CYS A 122 -4.61 -15.33 -9.36
C CYS A 122 -5.91 -16.12 -9.12
N GLU A 123 -7.05 -15.51 -9.47
CA GLU A 123 -8.38 -16.07 -9.31
C GLU A 123 -8.93 -16.47 -10.70
N ALA A 124 -9.58 -17.63 -10.80
CA ALA A 124 -10.09 -18.11 -12.08
C ALA A 124 -11.19 -17.18 -12.61
N CYS A 125 -11.08 -16.79 -13.88
CA CYS A 125 -12.10 -16.04 -14.60
C CYS A 125 -13.41 -16.84 -14.59
N LYS A 126 -14.45 -16.27 -13.97
CA LYS A 126 -15.81 -16.80 -14.07
C LYS A 126 -16.34 -16.49 -15.46
N ASN A 127 -15.97 -17.35 -16.42
CA ASN A 127 -16.56 -17.36 -17.76
C ASN A 127 -18.05 -17.69 -17.63
N LYS A 128 -18.88 -16.66 -17.40
CA LYS A 128 -20.25 -16.68 -17.91
C LYS A 128 -20.14 -16.64 -19.43
N LEU A 129 -20.02 -17.83 -20.02
CA LEU A 129 -20.36 -18.06 -21.41
C LEU A 129 -21.82 -17.65 -21.60
N LYS A 130 -22.08 -16.38 -21.90
CA LYS A 130 -23.25 -15.97 -22.68
C LYS A 130 -23.02 -16.38 -24.15
N THR A 131 -22.73 -17.66 -24.33
CA THR A 131 -22.40 -18.30 -25.61
C THR A 131 -23.36 -19.48 -25.86
N GLU A 132 -24.52 -19.44 -25.22
CA GLU A 132 -25.65 -20.37 -25.41
C GLU A 132 -26.96 -19.65 -25.81
N VAL A 133 -26.92 -18.32 -26.11
CA VAL A 133 -28.14 -17.53 -26.41
C VAL A 133 -28.06 -16.75 -27.74
N PHE A 134 -27.03 -16.99 -28.57
CA PHE A 134 -26.89 -16.33 -29.88
C PHE A 134 -27.01 -17.26 -31.10
N THR A 135 -27.29 -18.55 -30.89
CA THR A 135 -27.51 -19.53 -31.97
C THR A 135 -28.95 -20.02 -32.10
N GLU A 136 -29.75 -20.05 -31.02
CA GLU A 136 -31.20 -20.38 -31.13
C GLU A 136 -32.04 -19.25 -31.76
N SER A 137 -31.69 -17.99 -31.49
CA SER A 137 -32.44 -16.82 -31.93
C SER A 137 -32.40 -16.64 -33.45
N VAL A 138 -31.25 -16.90 -34.06
CA VAL A 138 -31.04 -16.71 -35.50
C VAL A 138 -31.79 -17.77 -36.31
N SER A 139 -31.85 -19.03 -35.84
CA SER A 139 -32.65 -20.08 -36.50
C SER A 139 -34.15 -19.85 -36.41
N LYS A 140 -34.68 -19.31 -35.30
CA LYS A 140 -36.11 -18.98 -35.18
C LYS A 140 -36.49 -17.80 -36.08
N VAL A 141 -35.68 -16.75 -36.13
CA VAL A 141 -35.92 -15.59 -37.02
C VAL A 141 -35.82 -15.98 -38.50
N LEU A 142 -34.82 -16.79 -38.88
CA LEU A 142 -34.65 -17.21 -40.28
C LEU A 142 -35.80 -18.11 -40.77
N MET A 143 -36.40 -18.92 -39.90
CA MET A 143 -37.59 -19.72 -40.24
C MET A 143 -38.88 -18.91 -40.28
N CYS A 144 -39.03 -17.85 -39.48
CA CYS A 144 -40.18 -16.94 -39.62
C CYS A 144 -40.13 -16.13 -40.93
N VAL A 145 -38.96 -15.58 -41.29
CA VAL A 145 -38.82 -14.70 -42.48
C VAL A 145 -38.98 -15.46 -43.81
N LEU A 146 -38.77 -16.78 -43.83
CA LEU A 146 -38.95 -17.62 -45.03
C LEU A 146 -40.37 -18.20 -45.22
N GLN A 147 -41.34 -17.84 -44.36
CA GLN A 147 -42.68 -18.45 -44.39
C GLN A 147 -43.85 -17.48 -44.65
N GLU A 148 -43.60 -16.18 -44.82
CA GLU A 148 -44.64 -15.17 -45.13
C GLU A 148 -44.66 -14.69 -46.60
N SER A 149 -43.86 -15.30 -47.48
CA SER A 149 -44.00 -15.08 -48.92
C SER A 149 -45.14 -15.90 -49.52
N LEU A 150 -46.41 -15.55 -49.24
CA LEU A 150 -47.59 -15.92 -50.05
C LEU A 150 -48.90 -15.25 -49.55
N VAL A 151 -49.66 -14.64 -50.48
CA VAL A 151 -51.05 -14.12 -50.34
C VAL A 151 -51.24 -12.84 -49.49
N TYR A 152 -52.05 -11.83 -49.81
CA TYR A 152 -52.52 -11.11 -51.02
C TYR A 152 -53.60 -10.13 -50.51
N SER A 153 -53.42 -8.82 -50.74
CA SER A 153 -54.43 -7.73 -50.79
C SER A 153 -55.38 -7.46 -49.61
N GLU A 154 -55.37 -6.22 -49.09
CA GLU A 154 -56.40 -5.17 -49.31
C GLU A 154 -56.13 -3.95 -48.39
N GLU A 155 -56.34 -2.72 -48.89
CA GLU A 155 -56.50 -1.48 -48.09
C GLU A 155 -58.01 -1.25 -47.81
N PRO A 156 -58.48 -0.35 -46.90
CA PRO A 156 -57.79 0.72 -46.15
C PRO A 156 -58.04 0.58 -44.62
N SER A 157 -58.09 1.57 -43.70
CA SER A 157 -58.12 3.05 -43.74
C SER A 157 -57.78 3.71 -42.39
N GLU A 158 -57.22 4.93 -42.46
CA GLU A 158 -57.46 6.08 -41.56
C GLU A 158 -57.03 6.09 -40.07
N ASN A 159 -56.29 7.17 -39.76
CA ASN A 159 -56.18 7.88 -38.47
C ASN A 159 -55.38 7.21 -37.33
N ASN A 160 -54.45 7.89 -36.64
CA ASN A 160 -54.13 9.32 -36.65
C ASN A 160 -52.64 9.60 -36.41
N VAL A 161 -52.16 10.72 -36.96
CA VAL A 161 -50.77 11.18 -36.87
C VAL A 161 -50.50 11.82 -35.50
N LYS A 162 -49.36 11.50 -34.89
CA LYS A 162 -48.59 12.54 -34.19
C LYS A 162 -47.08 12.32 -34.34
N ALA A 163 -46.46 13.14 -35.18
CA ALA A 163 -45.01 13.23 -35.31
C ALA A 163 -44.47 14.32 -34.37
N GLN A 164 -43.49 13.95 -33.53
CA GLN A 164 -42.49 14.82 -32.87
C GLN A 164 -41.66 13.92 -31.93
N SER A 165 -40.34 14.07 -31.79
CA SER A 165 -39.34 14.87 -32.52
C SER A 165 -38.00 14.16 -32.39
N CYS A 166 -37.09 14.38 -33.34
CA CYS A 166 -35.70 13.94 -33.20
C CYS A 166 -35.00 14.63 -32.01
N VAL A 167 -34.42 13.82 -31.12
CA VAL A 167 -33.23 14.17 -30.33
C VAL A 167 -32.31 12.95 -30.41
N MET A 168 -31.04 13.20 -30.71
CA MET A 168 -30.01 12.19 -30.80
C MET A 168 -29.34 12.10 -29.43
N ASP A 169 -29.85 11.23 -28.56
CA ASP A 169 -29.24 11.01 -27.25
C ASP A 169 -28.02 10.09 -27.36
N GLN A 170 -26.94 10.61 -26.79
CA GLN A 170 -25.57 10.19 -26.98
C GLN A 170 -25.23 9.04 -26.04
N GLU A 171 -24.45 8.06 -26.50
CA GLU A 171 -23.98 6.94 -25.67
C GLU A 171 -23.25 7.46 -24.43
N THR A 172 -23.84 7.21 -23.25
CA THR A 172 -23.14 7.34 -21.97
C THR A 172 -22.90 5.95 -21.39
N SER A 173 -21.65 5.53 -21.50
CA SER A 173 -21.13 4.27 -20.99
C SER A 173 -21.30 4.17 -19.47
N ASN A 174 -22.36 3.50 -19.03
CA ASN A 174 -22.54 3.14 -17.63
C ASN A 174 -21.99 1.72 -17.41
N LEU A 175 -20.68 1.64 -17.18
CA LEU A 175 -20.06 0.45 -16.59
C LEU A 175 -20.48 0.35 -15.11
N PRO A 176 -20.62 -0.86 -14.55
CA PRO A 176 -20.96 -1.02 -13.14
C PRO A 176 -19.71 -0.86 -12.25
N ASP A 177 -19.38 0.38 -11.89
CA ASP A 177 -18.42 0.66 -10.84
C ASP A 177 -19.00 0.27 -9.46
N CYS A 178 -18.39 -0.73 -8.82
CA CYS A 178 -18.35 -0.94 -7.37
C CYS A 178 -17.54 -2.21 -7.02
N VAL A 179 -16.21 -2.16 -7.19
CA VAL A 179 -15.31 -3.06 -6.45
C VAL A 179 -14.77 -2.27 -5.25
N PRO A 180 -14.98 -2.71 -3.99
CA PRO A 180 -14.48 -1.96 -2.84
C PRO A 180 -12.95 -1.91 -2.83
N LEU A 181 -12.38 -0.71 -2.93
CA LEU A 181 -10.95 -0.49 -2.76
C LEU A 181 -10.59 -0.63 -1.27
N GLU A 182 -9.89 -1.72 -0.93
CA GLU A 182 -9.40 -1.97 0.43
C GLU A 182 -8.21 -1.06 0.77
N ILE A 183 -8.47 0.20 1.10
CA ILE A 183 -7.46 1.20 1.46
C ILE A 183 -6.79 0.82 2.78
N ARG A 184 -5.59 0.23 2.73
CA ARG A 184 -4.80 -0.10 3.92
C ARG A 184 -4.23 1.18 4.56
N ILE A 185 -4.59 1.42 5.82
CA ILE A 185 -4.18 2.62 6.58
C ILE A 185 -2.67 2.89 6.52
N PRO A 186 -1.75 1.91 6.72
CA PRO A 186 -0.31 2.17 6.66
C PRO A 186 0.17 2.65 5.29
N GLU A 187 -0.36 2.10 4.20
CA GLU A 187 0.06 2.47 2.83
C GLU A 187 -0.41 3.87 2.45
N LEU A 188 -1.62 4.24 2.87
CA LEU A 188 -2.11 5.60 2.72
C LEU A 188 -1.22 6.59 3.50
N ILE A 189 -0.92 6.31 4.77
CA ILE A 189 -0.12 7.22 5.59
C ILE A 189 1.29 7.41 5.01
N TYR A 190 1.96 6.34 4.58
CA TYR A 190 3.27 6.50 3.93
C TYR A 190 3.18 7.31 2.63
N SER A 191 2.12 7.10 1.83
CA SER A 191 1.88 7.92 0.62
C SER A 191 1.72 9.40 0.97
N VAL A 192 0.94 9.73 2.01
CA VAL A 192 0.75 11.12 2.47
C VAL A 192 2.06 11.72 2.98
N LEU A 193 2.89 10.96 3.70
CA LEU A 193 4.18 11.42 4.22
C LEU A 193 5.25 11.64 3.14
N ASP A 194 5.11 11.03 1.97
CA ASP A 194 5.99 11.25 0.82
C ASP A 194 5.52 12.42 -0.06
N LEU A 195 4.22 12.71 -0.08
CA LEU A 195 3.62 13.80 -0.87
C LEU A 195 3.55 15.15 -0.13
N VAL A 196 3.47 15.15 1.20
CA VAL A 196 3.28 16.36 2.02
C VAL A 196 4.61 16.80 2.67
N PRO A 197 5.09 18.04 2.44
CA PRO A 197 6.29 18.56 3.08
C PRO A 197 6.22 18.48 4.61
N VAL A 198 7.32 18.03 5.24
CA VAL A 198 7.43 17.81 6.70
C VAL A 198 6.92 18.99 7.53
N LEU A 199 7.19 20.23 7.12
CA LEU A 199 6.75 21.45 7.79
C LEU A 199 5.21 21.65 7.79
N GLN A 200 4.50 21.06 6.84
CA GLN A 200 3.06 21.20 6.67
C GLN A 200 2.27 20.03 7.25
N VAL A 201 2.90 18.87 7.54
CA VAL A 201 2.19 17.70 8.10
C VAL A 201 1.53 18.02 9.45
N LYS A 202 2.19 18.78 10.34
CA LYS A 202 1.58 19.21 11.61
C LYS A 202 0.37 20.13 11.42
N GLN A 203 0.37 20.94 10.37
CA GLN A 203 -0.78 21.79 10.02
C GLN A 203 -1.93 20.94 9.45
N LEU A 204 -1.62 19.98 8.59
CA LEU A 204 -2.59 19.01 8.05
C LEU A 204 -3.27 18.21 9.17
N VAL A 205 -2.48 17.67 10.11
CA VAL A 205 -2.95 16.93 11.28
C VAL A 205 -3.90 17.76 12.16
N ARG A 206 -3.64 19.05 12.35
CA ARG A 206 -4.59 19.98 13.00
C ARG A 206 -5.87 20.20 12.19
N CYS A 207 -5.75 20.40 10.87
CA CYS A 207 -6.88 20.57 9.97
C CYS A 207 -7.79 19.32 9.88
N LEU A 208 -7.21 18.14 10.15
CA LEU A 208 -7.87 16.83 10.31
C LEU A 208 -8.44 16.58 11.73
N GLY A 209 -8.38 17.58 12.63
CA GLY A 209 -9.03 17.51 13.95
C GLY A 209 -8.29 16.71 15.02
N VAL A 210 -6.99 16.41 14.83
CA VAL A 210 -6.15 15.87 15.91
C VAL A 210 -5.81 16.98 16.89
N LYS A 211 -5.93 16.71 18.20
CA LYS A 211 -5.73 17.71 19.26
C LYS A 211 -4.25 18.00 19.44
N ASP A 212 -3.88 19.26 19.74
CA ASP A 212 -2.48 19.65 19.98
C ASP A 212 -1.81 18.81 21.08
N SER A 213 -2.54 18.41 22.14
CA SER A 213 -2.03 17.50 23.18
C SER A 213 -1.55 16.15 22.65
N GLU A 214 -2.12 15.67 21.54
CA GLU A 214 -1.75 14.39 20.91
C GLU A 214 -0.63 14.56 19.89
N ILE A 215 -0.52 15.75 19.29
CA ILE A 215 0.61 16.15 18.45
C ILE A 215 1.86 16.27 19.34
N GLU A 216 1.75 16.97 20.47
CA GLU A 216 2.83 17.09 21.47
C GLU A 216 3.23 15.73 22.04
N GLN A 217 2.26 14.87 22.39
CA GLN A 217 2.54 13.51 22.86
C GLN A 217 3.28 12.68 21.79
N ALA A 218 2.85 12.73 20.52
CA ALA A 218 3.50 12.01 19.44
C ALA A 218 4.94 12.51 19.15
N ASP A 219 5.20 13.82 19.30
CA ASP A 219 6.54 14.42 19.23
C ASP A 219 7.45 14.00 20.40
N LEU A 220 6.89 13.83 21.60
CA LEU A 220 7.64 13.39 22.79
C LEU A 220 7.97 11.88 22.75
N ASP A 221 7.04 11.05 22.29
CA ASP A 221 7.18 9.59 22.27
C ASP A 221 8.12 9.08 21.16
N HIS A 222 8.34 9.85 20.09
CA HIS A 222 9.06 9.39 18.89
C HIS A 222 10.27 10.26 18.54
N ARG A 223 11.48 9.68 18.65
CA ARG A 223 12.75 10.36 18.27
C ARG A 223 12.84 10.82 16.81
N SER A 224 12.04 10.24 15.91
CA SER A 224 12.05 10.57 14.48
C SER A 224 10.82 11.38 14.12
N CYS A 225 11.03 12.55 13.50
CA CYS A 225 9.95 13.41 13.02
C CYS A 225 9.01 12.69 12.03
N ARG A 226 9.53 11.81 11.17
CA ARG A 226 8.72 11.00 10.24
C ARG A 226 7.85 9.97 10.98
N GLU A 227 8.34 9.41 12.07
CA GLU A 227 7.58 8.46 12.90
C GLU A 227 6.52 9.17 13.74
N ALA A 228 6.86 10.32 14.36
CA ALA A 228 5.89 11.17 15.04
C ALA A 228 4.73 11.53 14.11
N HIS A 229 5.02 11.95 12.88
CA HIS A 229 4.03 12.28 11.85
C HIS A 229 3.21 11.06 11.39
N TYR A 230 3.82 9.87 11.27
CA TYR A 230 3.10 8.62 11.00
C TYR A 230 2.07 8.32 12.10
N GLN A 231 2.46 8.41 13.38
CA GLN A 231 1.56 8.13 14.49
C GLN A 231 0.45 9.18 14.62
N MET A 232 0.72 10.46 14.35
CA MET A 232 -0.30 11.52 14.28
C MET A 232 -1.41 11.20 13.25
N LEU A 233 -1.01 10.87 12.02
CA LEU A 233 -1.94 10.50 10.94
C LEU A 233 -2.65 9.16 11.23
N ARG A 234 -1.96 8.22 11.88
CA ARG A 234 -2.55 6.94 12.31
C ARG A 234 -3.64 7.13 13.37
N VAL A 235 -3.45 8.00 14.35
CA VAL A 235 -4.48 8.31 15.36
C VAL A 235 -5.72 8.92 14.71
N TRP A 236 -5.57 9.80 13.72
CA TRP A 236 -6.69 10.29 12.91
C TRP A 236 -7.42 9.15 12.16
N ALA A 237 -6.67 8.34 11.40
CA ALA A 237 -7.24 7.24 10.61
C ALA A 237 -7.96 6.19 11.46
N GLU A 238 -7.39 5.80 12.60
CA GLU A 238 -8.00 4.84 13.53
C GLU A 238 -9.25 5.41 14.24
N ARG A 239 -9.29 6.73 14.52
CA ARG A 239 -10.49 7.38 15.07
C ARG A 239 -11.66 7.35 14.09
N GLY A 240 -11.40 7.71 12.84
CA GLY A 240 -12.42 7.66 11.79
C GLY A 240 -12.95 6.25 11.54
N SER A 241 -12.04 5.26 11.48
CA SER A 241 -12.42 3.85 11.33
C SER A 241 -13.27 3.34 12.52
N ARG A 242 -12.95 3.75 13.75
CA ARG A 242 -13.73 3.39 14.95
C ARG A 242 -15.12 4.04 15.00
N ALA A 243 -15.30 5.22 14.43
CA ALA A 243 -16.62 5.85 14.29
C ALA A 243 -17.54 5.10 13.31
N ALA A 244 -16.97 4.36 12.34
CA ALA A 244 -17.70 3.59 11.33
C ALA A 244 -18.14 2.18 11.80
N GLY A 245 -17.99 1.83 13.08
CA GLY A 245 -18.52 0.58 13.66
C GLY A 245 -17.77 -0.71 13.30
N GLY A 246 -16.63 -0.63 12.61
CA GLY A 246 -15.85 -1.79 12.16
C GLY A 246 -14.86 -2.31 13.21
N GLY A 247 -15.01 -3.55 13.65
CA GLY A 247 -14.03 -4.21 14.52
C GLY A 247 -12.76 -4.64 13.77
N ARG A 248 -11.58 -4.15 14.19
CA ARG A 248 -10.23 -4.63 13.79
C ARG A 248 -9.87 -4.57 12.30
N ALA A 249 -10.64 -3.92 11.43
CA ALA A 249 -10.22 -3.66 10.05
C ALA A 249 -9.17 -2.51 10.01
N LEU A 250 -7.96 -2.80 9.52
CA LEU A 250 -6.91 -1.81 9.20
C LEU A 250 -7.22 -1.03 7.90
N LEU A 251 -8.51 -0.83 7.62
CA LEU A 251 -9.05 -0.26 6.40
C LEU A 251 -9.59 1.13 6.70
N LEU A 252 -9.26 2.09 5.84
CA LEU A 252 -9.81 3.44 5.89
C LEU A 252 -11.11 3.48 5.08
N PRO A 253 -12.25 3.95 5.64
CA PRO A 253 -13.44 4.20 4.85
C PRO A 253 -13.18 5.25 3.76
N LEU A 254 -13.70 5.04 2.55
CA LEU A 254 -13.64 6.00 1.45
C LEU A 254 -14.02 7.46 1.83
N PRO A 255 -15.08 7.75 2.63
CA PRO A 255 -15.37 9.12 3.04
C PRO A 255 -14.28 9.78 3.91
N LEU A 256 -13.46 9.00 4.63
CA LEU A 256 -12.30 9.55 5.36
C LEU A 256 -11.14 9.90 4.42
N LEU A 257 -10.99 9.18 3.31
CA LEU A 257 -10.02 9.53 2.28
C LEU A 257 -10.46 10.82 1.57
N GLN A 258 -11.76 10.97 1.30
CA GLN A 258 -12.30 12.22 0.76
C GLN A 258 -12.05 13.41 1.69
N GLU A 259 -12.31 13.26 3.00
CA GLU A 259 -12.01 14.33 3.98
C GLU A 259 -10.54 14.74 3.91
N LEU A 260 -9.60 13.78 3.87
CA LEU A 260 -8.17 14.06 3.74
C LEU A 260 -7.83 14.84 2.47
N ILE A 261 -8.37 14.42 1.33
CA ILE A 261 -8.17 15.05 0.02
C ILE A 261 -8.70 16.49 0.02
N ASP A 262 -9.88 16.72 0.60
CA ASP A 262 -10.48 18.05 0.71
C ASP A 262 -9.65 18.97 1.62
N LYS A 263 -9.09 18.45 2.74
CA LYS A 263 -8.15 19.22 3.59
C LYS A 263 -6.83 19.54 2.87
N LEU A 264 -6.31 18.62 2.06
CA LEU A 264 -5.11 18.86 1.24
C LEU A 264 -5.35 19.97 0.22
N ARG A 265 -6.50 19.96 -0.47
CA ARG A 265 -6.93 21.06 -1.37
C ARG A 265 -7.00 22.40 -0.66
N LEU A 266 -7.62 22.45 0.53
CA LEU A 266 -7.71 23.66 1.36
C LEU A 266 -6.35 24.19 1.83
N MET A 267 -5.33 23.33 1.93
CA MET A 267 -3.95 23.70 2.27
C MET A 267 -3.07 24.05 1.06
N HIS A 268 -3.66 24.24 -0.13
CA HIS A 268 -2.96 24.45 -1.40
C HIS A 268 -2.06 23.28 -1.83
N LEU A 269 -2.27 22.08 -1.28
CA LEU A 269 -1.56 20.85 -1.65
C LEU A 269 -2.28 20.08 -2.77
N GLY A 270 -2.70 20.80 -3.82
CA GLY A 270 -3.47 20.25 -4.94
C GLY A 270 -2.83 19.05 -5.62
N ARG A 271 -1.50 19.07 -5.85
CA ARG A 271 -0.77 17.94 -6.43
C ARG A 271 -0.83 16.68 -5.57
N ALA A 272 -0.70 16.82 -4.25
CA ALA A 272 -0.80 15.70 -3.33
C ALA A 272 -2.23 15.13 -3.27
N ALA A 273 -3.25 15.97 -3.45
CA ALA A 273 -4.64 15.53 -3.59
C ALA A 273 -4.86 14.76 -4.90
N GLU A 274 -4.41 15.28 -6.04
CA GLU A 274 -4.50 14.64 -7.37
C GLU A 274 -3.74 13.29 -7.40
N GLU A 275 -2.54 13.22 -6.80
CA GLU A 275 -1.76 11.98 -6.70
C GLU A 275 -2.40 10.93 -5.76
N LEU A 276 -3.19 11.34 -4.77
CA LEU A 276 -3.96 10.42 -3.94
C LEU A 276 -5.26 9.95 -4.64
N GLU A 277 -5.97 10.85 -5.33
CA GLU A 277 -7.18 10.49 -6.09
C GLU A 277 -6.88 9.52 -7.23
N THR A 278 -5.80 9.76 -7.98
CA THR A 278 -5.34 8.85 -9.05
C THR A 278 -4.87 7.51 -8.51
N LYS A 279 -4.20 7.48 -7.35
CA LYS A 279 -3.73 6.24 -6.71
C LYS A 279 -4.85 5.39 -6.11
N TYR A 280 -5.96 6.01 -5.71
CA TYR A 280 -7.10 5.35 -5.08
C TYR A 280 -8.40 5.45 -5.88
N CYS A 281 -8.30 5.68 -7.21
CA CYS A 281 -9.41 5.73 -8.18
C CYS A 281 -10.69 6.40 -7.65
N ILE A 282 -10.55 7.63 -7.12
CA ILE A 282 -11.71 8.48 -6.82
C ILE A 282 -12.02 9.28 -8.08
N GLN A 283 -13.03 8.81 -8.84
CA GLN A 283 -13.68 9.51 -9.95
C GLN A 283 -15.19 9.49 -9.75
#